data_AF-A0A5C6M4Q0-F1
#
_entry.id   AF-A0A5C6M4Q0-F1
#
_cell.length_a   1.000
_cell.length_b   1.000
_cell.length_c   1.000
_cell.angle_alpha   90.00
_cell.angle_beta   90.00
_cell.angle_gamma   90.00
#
_symmetry.space_group_name_H-M   'P 1'
#
loop_
_entity.id
_entity.type
_entity.pdbx_description
1 polymer ?
#
loop_
_entity_poly.entity_id
_entity_poly.type
_entity_poly.pdbx_seq_one_letter_code
_entity_poly.pdbx_strand_id
1 'polypeptide(L)'
;MAPAAHGRSGIRDSITDCIGDTPLVRLRKLAADLPAEVIAKVENLNPLWSVKDRIALAMIEAAEQSGALQKGMTVLEASSGNTGIGLACVCA
;
A
#
# COMPACT_ATOMS: atom_id res chain seq x y z
N MET A 1 4.73 -19.44 21.42
CA MET A 1 4.39 -19.87 20.05
C MET A 1 3.09 -19.17 19.65
N ALA A 2 3.12 -18.37 18.58
CA ALA A 2 1.94 -17.94 17.85
C ALA A 2 2.29 -18.18 16.36
N PRO A 3 1.45 -18.87 15.58
CA PRO A 3 1.72 -19.05 14.15
C PRO A 3 1.67 -17.66 13.50
N ALA A 4 2.71 -17.30 12.75
CA ALA A 4 2.66 -16.10 11.93
C ALA A 4 1.57 -16.28 10.88
N ALA A 5 0.56 -15.41 10.88
CA ALA A 5 -0.48 -15.40 9.87
C ALA A 5 0.17 -15.24 8.48
N HIS A 6 -0.20 -16.14 7.59
CA HIS A 6 0.34 -16.39 6.27
C HIS A 6 0.30 -15.13 5.39
N GLY A 7 1.47 -14.74 4.86
CA GLY A 7 1.51 -13.86 3.70
C GLY A 7 0.82 -14.53 2.52
N ARG A 8 0.21 -13.72 1.66
CA ARG A 8 -0.42 -14.13 0.40
C ARG A 8 0.57 -14.94 -0.47
N SER A 9 0.58 -16.28 -0.37
CA SER A 9 1.38 -17.13 -1.25
C SER A 9 0.67 -17.34 -2.59
N GLY A 10 1.39 -17.24 -3.71
CA GLY A 10 0.87 -17.52 -5.04
C GLY A 10 1.39 -16.56 -6.09
N ILE A 11 1.21 -16.93 -7.37
CA ILE A 11 1.46 -16.04 -8.51
C ILE A 11 0.31 -15.02 -8.58
N ARG A 12 0.62 -13.77 -8.89
CA ARG A 12 -0.34 -12.66 -9.08
C ARG A 12 -0.34 -12.20 -10.53
N ASP A 13 -1.50 -11.76 -10.99
CA ASP A 13 -1.67 -11.30 -12.37
C ASP A 13 -1.27 -9.82 -12.53
N SER A 14 -1.34 -9.04 -11.45
CA SER A 14 -0.90 -7.64 -11.41
C SER A 14 -0.03 -7.34 -10.19
N ILE A 15 0.88 -6.37 -10.33
CA ILE A 15 1.63 -5.82 -9.20
C ILE A 15 0.71 -5.13 -8.18
N THR A 16 -0.44 -4.62 -8.62
CA THR A 16 -1.44 -4.00 -7.74
C THR A 16 -2.06 -5.01 -6.76
N ASP A 17 -2.11 -6.30 -7.12
CA ASP A 17 -2.61 -7.37 -6.24
C ASP A 17 -1.70 -7.60 -5.01
N CYS A 18 -0.46 -7.11 -5.08
CA CYS A 18 0.53 -7.16 -4.01
C CYS A 18 0.46 -5.94 -3.07
N ILE A 19 -0.42 -4.97 -3.33
CA ILE A 19 -0.62 -3.80 -2.47
C ILE A 19 -1.38 -4.22 -1.21
N GLY A 20 -0.86 -3.83 -0.05
CA GLY A 20 -1.46 -4.11 1.24
C GLY A 20 -0.86 -5.30 1.98
N ASP A 21 -1.60 -5.84 2.95
CA ASP A 21 -1.17 -6.94 3.83
C ASP A 21 0.26 -6.80 4.41
N THR A 22 0.68 -5.55 4.61
CA THR A 22 1.99 -5.21 5.14
C THR A 22 2.13 -5.66 6.61
N PRO A 23 3.33 -6.05 7.05
CA PRO A 23 3.53 -6.57 8.40
C PRO A 23 3.19 -5.58 9.52
N LEU A 24 2.76 -6.15 10.65
CA LEU A 24 2.76 -5.50 11.96
C LEU A 24 3.98 -6.01 12.74
N VAL A 25 4.84 -5.09 13.21
CA VAL A 25 6.11 -5.43 13.87
C VAL A 25 6.18 -4.78 15.24
N ARG A 26 6.41 -5.57 16.29
CA ARG A 26 6.56 -5.10 17.66
C ARG A 26 7.89 -4.38 17.88
N LEU A 27 7.85 -3.16 18.42
CA LEU A 27 9.04 -2.36 18.72
C LEU A 27 9.67 -2.72 20.07
N ARG A 28 10.38 -3.85 20.12
CA ARG A 28 10.89 -4.41 21.40
C ARG A 28 11.90 -3.53 22.14
N LYS A 29 12.81 -2.86 21.42
CA LYS A 29 13.90 -2.07 22.02
C LYS A 29 13.50 -0.61 22.27
N LEU A 30 12.91 0.03 21.26
CA LEU A 30 12.56 1.46 21.32
C LEU A 30 11.41 1.77 22.29
N ALA A 31 10.53 0.80 22.54
CA ALA A 31 9.40 0.94 23.46
C ALA A 31 9.58 0.13 24.76
N ALA A 32 10.81 -0.26 25.11
CA ALA A 32 11.07 -1.16 26.24
C ALA A 32 10.60 -0.59 27.58
N ASP A 33 10.74 0.72 27.78
CA ASP A 33 10.39 1.41 29.03
C ASP A 33 8.99 2.03 29.01
N LEU A 34 8.21 1.81 27.95
CA LEU A 34 6.87 2.34 27.85
C LEU A 34 5.88 1.40 28.54
N PRO A 35 4.88 1.94 29.26
CA PRO A 35 3.85 1.12 29.92
C PRO A 35 2.86 0.47 28.93
N ALA A 36 3.01 0.72 27.63
CA ALA A 36 2.10 0.28 26.58
C ALA A 36 2.84 -0.47 25.46
N GLU A 37 2.12 -1.38 24.79
CA GLU A 37 2.62 -2.05 23.59
C GLU A 37 2.65 -1.09 22.39
N VAL A 38 3.81 -1.01 21.73
CA VAL A 38 3.96 -0.25 20.48
C VAL A 38 4.25 -1.19 19.32
N ILE A 39 3.39 -1.11 18.30
CA ILE A 39 3.47 -1.88 17.05
C ILE A 39 3.65 -0.92 15.87
N ALA A 40 4.62 -1.22 15.00
CA ALA A 40 4.81 -0.53 13.74
C ALA A 40 4.03 -1.25 12.62
N LYS A 41 3.21 -0.52 11.88
CA LYS A 41 2.63 -0.95 10.60
C LYS A 41 3.60 -0.57 9.48
N VAL A 42 4.24 -1.57 8.87
CA VAL A 42 5.42 -1.39 8.01
C VAL A 42 5.02 -1.16 6.55
N GLU A 43 4.45 0.01 6.28
CA GLU A 43 3.87 0.36 4.97
C GLU A 43 4.89 0.55 3.83
N ASN A 44 6.18 0.67 4.13
CA ASN A 44 7.20 0.71 3.07
C ASN A 44 7.39 -0.65 2.37
N LEU A 45 6.68 -1.71 2.81
CA LEU A 45 6.68 -3.03 2.18
C LEU A 45 5.53 -3.23 1.18
N ASN A 46 4.78 -2.17 0.85
CA ASN A 46 4.01 -2.17 -0.39
C ASN A 46 4.98 -2.15 -1.60
N PRO A 47 4.56 -2.63 -2.78
CA PRO A 47 5.45 -2.84 -3.93
C PRO A 47 6.21 -1.60 -4.42
N LEU A 48 5.65 -0.40 -4.24
CA LEU A 48 6.26 0.89 -4.61
C LEU A 48 6.78 1.65 -3.39
N TRP A 49 7.08 0.90 -2.33
CA TRP A 49 7.83 1.34 -1.16
C TRP A 49 7.13 2.36 -0.25
N SER A 50 5.80 2.53 -0.36
CA SER A 50 5.09 3.48 0.51
C SER A 50 3.64 3.10 0.80
N VAL A 51 3.05 3.78 1.78
CA VAL A 51 1.61 3.69 2.05
C VAL A 51 0.74 4.22 0.91
N LYS A 52 1.30 5.04 0.00
CA LYS A 52 0.53 5.74 -1.05
C LYS A 52 0.05 4.80 -2.15
N ASP A 53 0.68 3.65 -2.31
CA ASP A 53 0.24 2.57 -3.19
C ASP A 53 -1.24 2.23 -2.94
N ARG A 54 -1.65 2.18 -1.66
CA ARG A 54 -3.03 1.88 -1.27
C ARG A 54 -4.02 2.90 -1.81
N ILE A 55 -3.73 4.19 -1.61
CA ILE A 55 -4.67 5.23 -2.02
C ILE A 55 -4.66 5.42 -3.54
N ALA A 56 -3.50 5.23 -4.19
CA ALA A 56 -3.40 5.31 -5.63
C ALA A 56 -4.30 4.25 -6.29
N LEU A 57 -4.21 3.00 -5.83
CA LEU A 57 -5.06 1.92 -6.31
C LEU A 57 -6.55 2.23 -6.03
N ALA A 58 -6.89 2.57 -4.79
CA ALA A 58 -8.27 2.82 -4.41
C ALA A 58 -8.91 4.00 -5.17
N MET A 59 -8.17 5.08 -5.42
CA MET A 59 -8.67 6.23 -6.18
C MET A 59 -8.96 5.88 -7.64
N ILE A 60 -8.04 5.16 -8.29
CA ILE A 60 -8.21 4.74 -9.69
C ILE A 60 -9.37 3.75 -9.81
N GLU A 61 -9.41 2.70 -8.98
CA GLU A 61 -10.50 1.71 -9.00
C GLU A 61 -11.86 2.35 -8.76
N ALA A 62 -11.97 3.27 -7.80
CA ALA A 62 -13.23 3.97 -7.54
C ALA A 62 -13.65 4.90 -8.70
N ALA A 63 -12.68 5.58 -9.33
CA ALA A 63 -12.95 6.46 -10.46
C ALA A 63 -13.38 5.67 -11.71
N GLU A 64 -12.77 4.50 -11.97
CA GLU A 64 -13.17 3.59 -13.04
C GLU A 64 -14.54 2.96 -12.78
N GLN A 65 -14.81 2.49 -11.56
CA GLN A 65 -16.10 1.91 -11.17
C GLN A 65 -17.27 2.90 -11.28
N SER A 66 -17.03 4.17 -10.94
CA SER A 66 -18.03 5.23 -11.08
C SER A 66 -18.17 5.78 -12.50
N GLY A 67 -17.25 5.42 -13.40
CA GLY A 67 -17.18 5.96 -14.76
C GLY A 67 -16.62 7.39 -14.84
N ALA A 68 -16.15 7.96 -13.72
CA ALA A 68 -15.49 9.26 -13.68
C ALA A 68 -14.10 9.23 -14.35
N LEU A 69 -13.47 8.06 -14.41
CA LEU A 69 -12.26 7.79 -15.17
C LEU A 69 -12.54 6.71 -16.21
N GLN A 70 -12.07 6.95 -17.43
CA GLN A 70 -12.19 6.02 -18.55
C GLN A 70 -10.84 5.84 -19.22
N LYS A 71 -10.68 4.70 -19.89
CA LYS A 71 -9.43 4.38 -20.62
C LYS A 71 -9.07 5.49 -21.61
N GLY A 72 -7.82 5.94 -21.54
CA GLY A 72 -7.28 7.00 -22.40
C GLY A 72 -7.42 8.41 -21.83
N MET A 73 -8.12 8.59 -20.71
CA MET A 73 -8.11 9.86 -19.98
C MET A 73 -6.78 10.08 -19.26
N THR A 74 -6.40 11.34 -19.07
CA THR A 74 -5.20 11.72 -18.33
C THR A 74 -5.51 11.90 -16.85
N VAL A 75 -4.74 11.25 -15.99
CA VAL A 75 -4.74 11.48 -14.53
C VAL A 75 -3.69 12.54 -14.20
N LEU A 76 -4.13 13.63 -13.56
CA LEU A 76 -3.25 14.70 -13.08
C LEU A 76 -3.24 14.70 -11.55
N GLU A 77 -2.04 14.66 -10.96
CA GLU A 77 -1.85 14.78 -9.51
C GLU A 77 -0.69 15.74 -9.24
N ALA A 78 -0.91 16.73 -8.36
CA ALA A 78 0.15 17.61 -7.89
C ALA A 78 0.86 16.94 -6.69
N SER A 79 1.95 16.22 -6.97
CA SER A 79 2.73 15.54 -5.93
C SER A 79 4.22 15.86 -6.03
N SER A 80 4.86 15.99 -4.87
CA SER A 80 6.32 16.03 -4.75
C SER A 80 6.94 14.64 -4.51
N GLY A 81 6.15 13.57 -4.50
CA GLY A 81 6.66 12.23 -4.16
C GLY A 81 5.66 11.09 -4.33
N ASN A 82 5.53 10.26 -3.28
CA ASN A 82 5.00 8.90 -3.33
C ASN A 82 3.59 8.74 -3.95
N THR A 83 2.69 9.72 -3.83
CA THR A 83 1.38 9.64 -4.49
C THR A 83 1.53 9.63 -6.01
N GLY A 84 2.42 10.47 -6.56
CA GLY A 84 2.70 10.48 -7.99
C GLY A 84 3.29 9.16 -8.47
N ILE A 85 4.19 8.56 -7.70
CA ILE A 85 4.76 7.23 -8.00
C ILE A 85 3.67 6.16 -8.02
N GLY A 86 2.82 6.14 -6.98
CA GLY A 86 1.72 5.18 -6.88
C GLY A 86 0.75 5.30 -8.05
N LEU A 87 0.28 6.52 -8.34
CA LEU A 87 -0.66 6.76 -9.45
C LEU A 87 -0.04 6.45 -10.80
N ALA A 88 1.22 6.83 -11.04
CA ALA A 88 1.92 6.52 -12.27
C ALA A 88 2.03 5.01 -12.51
N CYS A 89 2.32 4.22 -11.48
CA CYS A 89 2.38 2.77 -11.61
C CYS A 89 1.01 2.13 -11.82
N VAL A 90 -0.02 2.59 -11.12
CA VAL A 90 -1.38 2.02 -11.25
C VAL A 90 -1.98 2.32 -12.63
N CYS A 91 -1.64 3.46 -13.23
CA CYS A 91 -2.14 3.85 -14.56
C CYS A 91 -1.36 3.23 -15.73
N ALA A 92 -0.20 2.60 -15.48
CA ALA A 92 0.71 2.06 -16.51
C ALA A 92 0.29 0.66 -16.98
#